data_AF-F5XVJ6-F1
#
_entry.id   AF-F5XVJ6-F1
#
_cell.length_a   1.000
_cell.length_b   1.000
_cell.length_c   1.000
_cell.angle_alpha   90.00
_cell.angle_beta   90.00
_cell.angle_gamma   90.00
#
_symmetry.space_group_name_H-M   'P 1'
#
loop_
_entity.id
_entity.type
_entity.pdbx_description
1 polymer ?
#
loop_
_entity_poly.entity_id
_entity_poly.type
_entity_poly.pdbx_seq_one_letter_code
_entity_poly.pdbx_strand_id
1 'polypeptide(L)'
;MRTLDSPDAAVLYKYPRVLALLEVFMARPATLSAVAGQAHIPLASAHRMVERLISIGALEVAGMIERGGRAMKLYQVTAPAFFVPSTIERECLPDEVVRRTLDSHLDEQVPGLMKAAREALGDSAASEWGMVVYADRHGHLVARPDFKQGRTPRLLDDNSPAYLNFYLDDLRLNVCDAKRLQRELVDLLKRYKCVEPGSGTYTLSVIMAPMVARRR
;
A
#
# COMPACT_ATOMS: atom_id res chain seq x y z
N MET A 1 11.71 -4.48 2.71
CA MET A 1 11.06 -3.45 1.85
C MET A 1 12.12 -2.59 1.21
N ARG A 2 11.96 -2.17 -0.05
CA ARG A 2 12.91 -1.29 -0.78
C ARG A 2 12.34 0.11 -0.95
N THR A 3 13.13 1.14 -0.70
CA THR A 3 12.74 2.53 -0.98
C THR A 3 12.98 2.86 -2.46
N LEU A 4 12.01 3.53 -3.09
CA LEU A 4 12.10 4.01 -4.47
C LEU A 4 12.11 5.54 -4.46
N ASP A 5 13.29 6.13 -4.58
CA ASP A 5 13.49 7.58 -4.50
C ASP A 5 13.34 8.31 -5.86
N SER A 6 13.05 7.57 -6.93
CA SER A 6 12.86 8.15 -8.26
C SER A 6 11.60 9.03 -8.29
N PRO A 7 11.62 10.23 -8.90
CA PRO A 7 10.42 11.06 -9.10
C PRO A 7 9.27 10.33 -9.79
N ASP A 8 9.59 9.30 -10.59
CA ASP A 8 8.61 8.48 -11.30
C ASP A 8 8.02 7.34 -10.46
N ALA A 9 8.50 7.11 -9.24
CA ALA A 9 8.08 5.98 -8.40
C ALA A 9 6.57 5.98 -8.08
N ALA A 10 5.93 7.15 -8.12
CA ALA A 10 4.49 7.27 -7.95
C ALA A 10 3.67 6.52 -9.02
N VAL A 11 4.29 6.15 -10.15
CA VAL A 11 3.68 5.28 -11.17
C VAL A 11 3.13 3.98 -10.57
N LEU A 12 3.73 3.48 -9.48
CA LEU A 12 3.35 2.23 -8.84
C LEU A 12 1.91 2.22 -8.33
N TYR A 13 1.36 3.37 -7.93
CA TYR A 13 0.02 3.47 -7.37
C TYR A 13 -0.85 4.50 -8.11
N LYS A 14 -0.36 5.12 -9.18
CA LYS A 14 -1.16 6.05 -10.00
C LYS A 14 -1.91 5.39 -11.16
N TYR A 15 -1.42 4.26 -11.64
CA TYR A 15 -1.94 3.66 -12.86
C TYR A 15 -2.39 2.22 -12.59
N PRO A 16 -3.70 1.93 -12.65
CA PRO A 16 -4.21 0.58 -12.41
C PRO A 16 -3.59 -0.50 -13.29
N ARG A 17 -3.20 -0.14 -14.53
CA ARG A 17 -2.52 -1.06 -15.45
C ARG A 17 -1.10 -1.42 -15.00
N VAL A 18 -0.41 -0.49 -14.32
CA VAL A 18 0.93 -0.74 -13.78
C VAL A 18 0.83 -1.63 -12.54
N LEU A 19 -0.18 -1.43 -11.70
CA LEU A 19 -0.51 -2.34 -10.60
C LEU A 19 -0.79 -3.76 -11.13
N ALA A 20 -1.69 -3.92 -12.10
CA ALA A 20 -1.99 -5.25 -12.66
C ALA A 20 -0.76 -5.99 -13.21
N LEU A 21 0.18 -5.27 -13.83
CA LEU A 21 1.47 -5.82 -14.28
C LEU A 21 2.36 -6.24 -13.11
N LEU A 22 2.50 -5.36 -12.12
CA LEU A 22 3.33 -5.60 -10.95
C LEU A 22 2.79 -6.74 -10.08
N GLU A 23 1.47 -6.93 -10.01
CA GLU A 23 0.80 -8.03 -9.28
C GLU A 23 1.30 -9.39 -9.76
N VAL A 24 1.41 -9.55 -11.09
CA VAL A 24 1.92 -10.79 -11.69
C VAL A 24 3.41 -11.00 -11.38
N PHE A 25 4.22 -9.94 -11.44
CA PHE A 25 5.66 -10.05 -11.14
C PHE A 25 5.96 -10.27 -9.66
N MET A 26 5.12 -9.75 -8.75
CA MET A 26 5.21 -10.01 -7.32
C MET A 26 4.97 -11.48 -6.98
N ALA A 27 4.12 -12.15 -7.75
CA ALA A 27 3.84 -13.57 -7.54
C ALA A 27 5.02 -14.47 -7.97
N ARG A 28 5.70 -14.13 -9.07
CA ARG A 28 6.83 -14.90 -9.61
C ARG A 28 7.60 -14.16 -10.71
N PRO A 29 8.87 -14.51 -10.95
CA PRO A 29 9.57 -14.11 -12.17
C PRO A 29 8.80 -14.53 -13.43
N ALA A 30 8.67 -13.64 -14.40
CA ALA A 30 7.88 -13.87 -15.60
C ALA A 30 8.45 -13.17 -16.84
N THR A 31 8.11 -13.67 -18.02
CA THR A 31 8.43 -12.98 -19.28
C THR A 31 7.40 -11.90 -19.57
N LEU A 32 7.82 -10.87 -20.32
CA LEU A 32 6.93 -9.76 -20.67
C LEU A 32 5.64 -10.23 -21.38
N SER A 33 5.74 -11.21 -22.29
CA SER A 33 4.57 -11.73 -23.00
C SER A 33 3.61 -12.49 -22.10
N ALA A 34 4.12 -13.24 -21.12
CA ALA A 34 3.29 -13.96 -20.17
C ALA A 34 2.50 -12.97 -19.30
N VAL A 35 3.17 -11.93 -18.81
CA VAL A 35 2.51 -10.91 -17.97
C VAL A 35 1.51 -10.08 -18.78
N ALA A 36 1.88 -9.66 -20.00
CA ALA A 36 0.96 -8.93 -20.88
C ALA A 36 -0.34 -9.71 -21.13
N GLY A 37 -0.25 -11.03 -21.37
CA GLY A 37 -1.40 -11.90 -21.51
C GLY A 37 -2.24 -12.00 -20.24
N GLN A 38 -1.61 -12.25 -19.08
CA GLN A 38 -2.31 -12.40 -17.81
C GLN A 38 -2.98 -11.09 -17.34
N ALA A 39 -2.31 -9.96 -17.52
CA ALA A 39 -2.83 -8.64 -17.17
C ALA A 39 -3.80 -8.07 -18.22
N HIS A 40 -4.02 -8.76 -19.35
CA HIS A 40 -4.83 -8.29 -20.48
C HIS A 40 -4.37 -6.92 -21.02
N ILE A 41 -3.05 -6.71 -21.10
CA ILE A 41 -2.42 -5.47 -21.55
C ILE A 41 -1.73 -5.71 -22.90
N PRO A 42 -1.90 -4.82 -23.91
CA PRO A 42 -1.18 -4.92 -25.16
C PRO A 42 0.34 -4.95 -24.94
N LEU A 43 1.05 -5.86 -25.63
CA LEU A 43 2.48 -6.11 -25.42
C LEU A 43 3.34 -4.84 -25.52
N ALA A 44 3.04 -3.95 -26.49
CA ALA A 44 3.75 -2.67 -26.65
C ALA A 44 3.57 -1.73 -25.45
N SER A 45 2.38 -1.73 -24.83
CA SER A 45 2.14 -0.97 -23.59
C SER A 45 2.86 -1.60 -22.41
N ALA A 46 2.85 -2.94 -22.31
CA ALA A 46 3.57 -3.65 -21.27
C ALA A 46 5.08 -3.38 -21.33
N HIS A 47 5.68 -3.30 -22.53
CA HIS A 47 7.09 -2.98 -22.71
C HIS A 47 7.45 -1.64 -22.07
N ARG A 48 6.72 -0.57 -22.42
CA ARG A 48 6.94 0.77 -21.86
C ARG A 48 6.76 0.80 -20.34
N MET A 49 5.78 0.07 -19.83
CA MET A 49 5.55 -0.03 -18.38
C MET A 49 6.70 -0.77 -17.69
N VAL A 50 7.20 -1.88 -18.25
CA VAL A 50 8.33 -2.62 -17.68
C VAL A 50 9.62 -1.80 -17.74
N GLU A 51 9.88 -1.07 -18.82
CA GLU A 51 11.02 -0.14 -18.89
C GLU A 51 10.98 0.90 -17.77
N ARG A 52 9.79 1.47 -17.52
CA ARG A 52 9.60 2.43 -16.42
C ARG A 52 9.74 1.77 -15.05
N LEU A 53 9.25 0.55 -14.86
CA LEU A 53 9.40 -0.19 -13.61
C LEU A 53 10.87 -0.56 -13.33
N ILE A 54 11.65 -0.82 -14.37
CA ILE A 54 13.11 -1.03 -14.25
C ILE A 54 13.82 0.28 -13.94
N SER A 55 13.46 1.38 -14.60
CA SER A 55 14.11 2.68 -14.39
C SER A 55 13.93 3.21 -12.97
N ILE A 56 12.79 2.94 -12.33
CA ILE A 56 12.56 3.27 -10.91
C ILE A 56 13.14 2.24 -9.94
N GLY A 57 13.67 1.11 -10.44
CA GLY A 57 14.26 0.05 -9.62
C GLY A 57 13.27 -0.93 -8.97
N ALA A 58 12.01 -0.95 -9.43
CA ALA A 58 10.98 -1.89 -8.95
C ALA A 58 11.12 -3.28 -9.60
N LEU A 59 11.56 -3.34 -10.85
CA LEU A 59 11.85 -4.58 -11.57
C LEU A 59 13.32 -4.67 -11.98
N GLU A 60 13.79 -5.90 -12.20
CA GLU A 60 15.08 -6.18 -12.80
C GLU A 60 14.99 -7.37 -13.78
N VAL A 61 15.99 -7.50 -14.64
CA VAL A 61 16.12 -8.69 -15.50
C VAL A 61 16.74 -9.81 -14.68
N ALA A 62 15.95 -10.84 -14.38
CA ALA A 62 16.34 -11.99 -13.57
C ALA A 62 17.12 -13.07 -14.36
N GLY A 63 17.01 -13.04 -15.69
CA GLY A 63 17.66 -14.02 -16.55
C GLY A 63 17.08 -14.06 -17.97
N MET A 64 17.45 -15.10 -18.71
CA MET A 64 17.04 -15.33 -20.08
C MET A 64 16.51 -16.76 -20.22
N ILE A 65 15.39 -16.93 -20.95
CA ILE A 65 14.88 -18.23 -21.37
C ILE A 65 15.27 -18.43 -22.82
N GLU A 66 16.01 -19.51 -23.09
CA GLU A 66 16.29 -19.94 -24.45
C GLU A 66 15.02 -20.52 -25.10
N ARG A 67 14.79 -20.13 -26.35
CA ARG A 67 13.79 -20.74 -27.23
C ARG A 67 14.43 -20.90 -28.61
N GLY A 68 13.93 -21.82 -29.43
CA GLY A 68 14.41 -22.12 -30.79
C GLY A 68 14.26 -20.95 -31.77
N GLY A 69 14.93 -19.84 -31.49
CA GLY A 69 14.75 -18.51 -32.05
C GLY A 69 15.45 -17.49 -31.16
N ARG A 70 14.72 -16.49 -30.64
CA ARG A 70 15.29 -15.38 -29.86
C ARG A 70 15.11 -15.57 -28.35
N ALA A 71 16.18 -15.56 -27.55
CA ALA A 71 16.08 -15.63 -26.10
C ALA A 71 15.12 -14.56 -25.51
N MET A 72 14.35 -14.93 -24.49
CA MET A 72 13.36 -14.08 -23.83
C MET A 72 13.84 -13.65 -22.46
N LYS A 73 13.74 -12.36 -22.14
CA LYS A 73 14.06 -11.84 -20.80
C LYS A 73 13.01 -12.31 -19.79
N LEU A 74 13.50 -12.81 -18.66
CA LEU A 74 12.75 -12.97 -17.42
C LEU A 74 12.92 -11.72 -16.57
N TYR A 75 11.82 -11.22 -16.03
CA TYR A 75 11.82 -10.08 -15.13
C TYR A 75 11.28 -10.51 -13.76
N GLN A 76 11.81 -9.90 -12.71
CA GLN A 76 11.35 -10.13 -11.33
C GLN A 76 11.31 -8.82 -10.55
N VAL A 77 10.53 -8.81 -9.47
CA VAL A 77 10.54 -7.71 -8.50
C VAL A 77 11.84 -7.71 -7.71
N THR A 78 12.38 -6.51 -7.45
CA THR A 78 13.63 -6.36 -6.69
C THR A 78 13.43 -6.45 -5.18
N ALA A 79 12.17 -6.39 -4.72
CA ALA A 79 11.79 -6.54 -3.32
C ALA A 79 10.32 -6.98 -3.20
N PRO A 80 9.94 -7.65 -2.10
CA PRO A 80 8.55 -8.06 -1.85
C PRO A 80 7.61 -6.89 -1.48
N ALA A 81 8.18 -5.73 -1.17
CA ALA A 81 7.45 -4.51 -0.86
C ALA A 81 8.31 -3.29 -1.22
N PHE A 82 7.65 -2.23 -1.66
CA PHE A 82 8.25 -0.95 -2.03
C PHE A 82 7.72 0.17 -1.15
N PHE A 83 8.56 1.14 -0.83
CA PHE A 83 8.18 2.39 -0.17
C PHE A 83 8.49 3.56 -1.08
N VAL A 84 7.50 4.40 -1.32
CA VAL A 84 7.61 5.63 -2.12
C VAL A 84 7.45 6.83 -1.18
N PRO A 85 8.52 7.59 -0.90
CA PRO A 85 8.45 8.74 0.00
C PRO A 85 7.42 9.80 -0.41
N SER A 86 6.77 10.42 0.57
CA SER A 86 5.79 11.50 0.35
C SER A 86 6.39 12.77 -0.25
N THR A 87 7.72 12.96 -0.19
CA THR A 87 8.42 14.04 -0.90
C THR A 87 8.28 13.96 -2.42
N ILE A 88 8.10 12.75 -2.97
CA ILE A 88 7.87 12.50 -4.41
C ILE A 88 6.41 12.86 -4.78
N GLU A 89 5.51 12.96 -3.79
CA GLU A 89 4.07 13.10 -3.98
C GLU A 89 3.56 14.53 -4.11
N ARG A 90 4.39 15.56 -3.86
CA ARG A 90 3.94 16.97 -3.86
C ARG A 90 3.26 17.41 -5.17
N GLU A 91 3.43 16.67 -6.27
CA GLU A 91 2.86 17.01 -7.57
C GLU A 91 1.79 16.01 -8.07
N CYS A 92 1.41 14.99 -7.29
CA CYS A 92 1.16 13.70 -7.93
C CYS A 92 0.18 12.72 -7.25
N LEU A 93 -0.85 13.19 -6.54
CA LEU A 93 -2.00 12.34 -6.21
C LEU A 93 -3.17 12.67 -7.15
N PRO A 94 -3.49 11.83 -8.15
CA PRO A 94 -4.83 11.82 -8.71
C PRO A 94 -5.74 11.17 -7.69
N ASP A 95 -6.75 11.92 -7.22
CA ASP A 95 -7.81 11.46 -6.31
C ASP A 95 -8.38 10.07 -6.68
N GLU A 96 -8.37 9.70 -7.95
CA GLU A 96 -9.00 8.49 -8.48
C GLU A 96 -8.41 7.15 -8.04
N VAL A 97 -7.12 7.06 -7.64
CA VAL A 97 -6.53 5.75 -7.25
C VAL A 97 -6.53 5.52 -5.75
N VAL A 98 -6.44 6.59 -4.96
CA VAL A 98 -6.84 6.58 -3.55
C VAL A 98 -8.31 6.10 -3.48
N ARG A 99 -9.20 6.67 -4.31
CA ARG A 99 -10.62 6.29 -4.41
C ARG A 99 -10.91 4.82 -4.79
N ARG A 100 -10.00 4.11 -5.44
CA ARG A 100 -10.20 2.68 -5.81
C ARG A 100 -9.63 1.70 -4.80
N THR A 101 -8.64 2.12 -4.02
CA THR A 101 -7.92 1.25 -3.08
C THR A 101 -8.39 1.43 -1.65
N LEU A 102 -8.97 2.61 -1.35
CA LEU A 102 -9.49 2.98 -0.06
C LEU A 102 -11.01 3.14 -0.19
N ASP A 103 -11.76 2.47 0.68
CA ASP A 103 -13.21 2.67 0.81
C ASP A 103 -13.50 4.17 0.89
N SER A 104 -14.57 4.64 0.24
CA SER A 104 -14.92 6.06 0.09
C SER A 104 -14.99 6.89 1.39
N HIS A 105 -15.02 6.23 2.56
CA HIS A 105 -14.94 6.86 3.87
C HIS A 105 -13.52 7.34 4.27
N LEU A 106 -12.48 6.88 3.58
CA LEU A 106 -11.09 7.21 3.89
C LEU A 106 -10.61 8.49 3.18
N ASP A 107 -11.32 8.95 2.13
CA ASP A 107 -11.00 10.20 1.41
C ASP A 107 -10.96 11.42 2.36
N GLU A 108 -11.86 11.48 3.34
CA GLU A 108 -11.88 12.55 4.35
C GLU A 108 -10.80 12.38 5.43
N GLN A 109 -10.30 11.14 5.63
CA GLN A 109 -9.33 10.82 6.68
C GLN A 109 -7.89 11.03 6.20
N VAL A 110 -7.60 10.86 4.91
CA VAL A 110 -6.24 11.01 4.35
C VAL A 110 -5.63 12.39 4.64
N PRO A 111 -6.32 13.54 4.49
CA PRO A 111 -5.75 14.83 4.85
C PRO A 111 -5.41 14.97 6.34
N GLY A 112 -6.28 14.46 7.23
CA GLY A 112 -6.05 14.42 8.67
C GLY A 112 -4.87 13.53 9.04
N LEU A 113 -4.78 12.37 8.39
CA LEU A 113 -3.67 11.42 8.50
C LEU A 113 -2.35 12.07 8.10
N MET A 114 -2.34 12.78 6.98
CA MET A 114 -1.17 13.50 6.46
C MET A 114 -0.73 14.64 7.39
N LYS A 115 -1.68 15.39 7.96
CA LYS A 115 -1.39 16.46 8.93
C LYS A 115 -0.76 15.89 10.21
N ALA A 116 -1.39 14.88 10.80
CA ALA A 116 -0.90 14.26 12.03
C ALA A 116 0.49 13.62 11.84
N ALA A 117 0.74 12.95 10.71
CA ALA A 117 2.06 12.39 10.41
C ALA A 117 3.16 13.46 10.31
N ARG A 118 2.86 14.64 9.74
CA ARG A 118 3.80 15.77 9.67
C ARG A 118 4.09 16.38 11.04
N GLU A 119 3.04 16.57 11.85
CA GLU A 119 3.17 17.09 13.21
C GLU A 119 3.98 16.13 14.12
N ALA A 120 3.84 14.82 13.92
CA ALA A 120 4.50 13.80 14.75
C ALA A 120 6.00 13.69 14.51
N LEU A 121 6.45 14.00 13.30
CA LEU A 121 7.79 13.66 12.83
C LEU A 121 8.62 14.89 12.40
N GLY A 122 8.04 16.10 12.43
CA GLY A 122 8.71 17.33 12.03
C GLY A 122 9.23 17.30 10.59
N ASP A 123 10.28 18.05 10.27
CA ASP A 123 10.83 18.12 8.91
C ASP A 123 11.45 16.80 8.41
N SER A 124 11.79 15.88 9.31
CA SER A 124 12.28 14.53 8.95
C SER A 124 11.15 13.59 8.53
N ALA A 125 9.88 13.98 8.72
CA ALA A 125 8.69 13.20 8.38
C ALA A 125 8.58 12.85 6.89
N ALA A 126 9.00 13.77 6.03
CA ALA A 126 8.64 13.70 4.61
C ALA A 126 9.32 12.52 3.88
N SER A 127 10.50 12.09 4.34
CA SER A 127 11.21 10.92 3.82
C SER A 127 10.86 9.61 4.55
N GLU A 128 10.24 9.71 5.72
CA GLU A 128 9.86 8.56 6.56
C GLU A 128 8.40 8.15 6.40
N TRP A 129 7.58 9.06 5.87
CA TRP A 129 6.19 8.83 5.49
C TRP A 129 6.03 8.75 3.98
N GLY A 130 5.16 7.88 3.51
CA GLY A 130 4.92 7.70 2.08
C GLY A 130 3.93 6.56 1.79
N MET A 131 3.97 6.06 0.56
CA MET A 131 3.14 4.94 0.13
C MET A 131 3.92 3.64 0.18
N VAL A 132 3.39 2.65 0.90
CA VAL A 132 3.89 1.27 0.88
C VAL A 132 3.07 0.46 -0.13
N VAL A 133 3.76 -0.15 -1.09
CA VAL A 133 3.19 -1.01 -2.13
C VAL A 133 3.69 -2.43 -1.94
N TYR A 134 2.80 -3.39 -1.72
CA TYR A 134 3.14 -4.79 -1.47
C TYR A 134 2.04 -5.72 -1.98
N ALA A 135 2.36 -6.99 -2.21
CA ALA A 135 1.35 -8.01 -2.46
C ALA A 135 0.84 -8.56 -1.13
N ASP A 136 -0.48 -8.61 -0.95
CA ASP A 136 -1.12 -9.27 0.19
C ASP A 136 -0.96 -10.80 0.10
N ARG A 137 -1.48 -11.53 1.09
CA ARG A 137 -1.39 -13.01 1.11
C ARG A 137 -2.15 -13.70 -0.04
N HIS A 138 -3.08 -13.01 -0.70
CA HIS A 138 -3.80 -13.52 -1.85
C HIS A 138 -3.08 -13.21 -3.18
N GLY A 139 -2.00 -12.45 -3.10
CA GLY A 139 -1.21 -12.01 -4.25
C GLY A 139 -1.70 -10.69 -4.85
N HIS A 140 -2.66 -10.02 -4.23
CA HIS A 140 -3.19 -8.74 -4.71
C HIS A 140 -2.30 -7.59 -4.27
N LEU A 141 -2.05 -6.62 -5.15
CA LEU A 141 -1.32 -5.43 -4.77
C LEU A 141 -2.16 -4.50 -3.91
N VAL A 142 -1.59 -4.13 -2.77
CA VAL A 142 -2.09 -3.13 -1.85
C VAL A 142 -1.13 -1.96 -1.89
N ALA A 143 -1.65 -0.75 -2.06
CA ALA A 143 -0.93 0.50 -1.90
C ALA A 143 -1.58 1.28 -0.76
N ARG A 144 -0.83 1.59 0.31
CA ARG A 144 -1.35 2.31 1.47
C ARG A 144 -0.39 3.35 2.02
N PRO A 145 -0.89 4.47 2.55
CA PRO A 145 -0.06 5.40 3.30
C PRO A 145 0.45 4.70 4.57
N ASP A 146 1.77 4.66 4.75
CA ASP A 146 2.40 4.09 5.95
C ASP A 146 3.82 4.68 6.14
N PHE A 147 4.42 4.37 7.27
CA PHE A 147 5.82 4.70 7.56
C PHE A 147 6.78 3.70 6.94
N LYS A 148 8.01 4.17 6.70
CA LYS A 148 9.12 3.31 6.32
C LYS A 148 9.35 2.24 7.41
N GLN A 149 9.25 0.96 7.03
CA GLN A 149 9.40 -0.23 7.90
C GLN A 149 10.59 -0.12 8.86
N GLY A 150 10.38 -0.55 10.11
CA GLY A 150 11.40 -0.53 11.18
C GLY A 150 11.32 0.68 12.10
N ARG A 151 10.47 1.66 11.77
CA ARG A 151 10.03 2.71 12.69
C ARG A 151 8.55 2.56 12.90
N THR A 152 8.15 1.86 13.96
CA THR A 152 6.93 2.27 14.66
C THR A 152 7.30 3.66 15.17
N PRO A 153 6.71 4.75 14.64
CA PRO A 153 6.94 6.02 15.29
C PRO A 153 6.51 5.85 16.74
N ARG A 154 7.08 6.62 17.65
CA ARG A 154 6.64 6.61 19.05
C ARG A 154 5.26 7.29 19.16
N LEU A 155 4.30 6.80 18.38
CA LEU A 155 2.93 7.30 18.20
C LEU A 155 2.11 7.22 19.50
N LEU A 156 2.63 6.49 20.49
CA LEU A 156 2.03 6.33 21.81
C LEU A 156 2.73 7.19 22.88
N ASP A 157 3.75 7.98 22.53
CA ASP A 157 4.34 8.95 23.45
C ASP A 157 3.36 10.11 23.66
N ASP A 158 3.30 10.65 24.88
CA ASP A 158 2.38 11.75 25.27
C ASP A 158 2.54 13.03 24.42
N ASN A 159 3.71 13.22 23.80
CA ASN A 159 4.03 14.37 22.96
C ASN A 159 3.77 14.12 21.46
N SER A 160 3.36 12.92 21.08
CA SER A 160 3.03 12.58 19.70
C SER A 160 1.57 12.92 19.40
N PRO A 161 1.24 13.37 18.18
CA PRO A 161 -0.13 13.48 17.71
C PRO A 161 -0.88 12.17 17.89
N ALA A 162 -2.15 12.26 18.29
CA ALA A 162 -3.05 11.12 18.37
C ALA A 162 -3.27 10.54 16.96
N TYR A 163 -2.44 9.55 16.62
CA TYR A 163 -2.39 8.93 15.31
C TYR A 163 -2.36 7.41 15.47
N LEU A 164 -3.26 6.72 14.76
CA LEU A 164 -3.33 5.27 14.75
C LEU A 164 -3.68 4.80 13.34
N ASN A 165 -2.76 4.09 12.68
CA ASN A 165 -2.99 3.45 11.39
C ASN A 165 -2.54 1.98 11.48
N PHE A 166 -3.33 1.16 12.17
CA PHE A 166 -3.08 -0.27 12.31
C PHE A 166 -3.99 -1.05 11.37
N TYR A 167 -3.38 -1.86 10.52
CA TYR A 167 -4.08 -2.79 9.64
C TYR A 167 -3.58 -4.21 9.91
N LEU A 168 -4.49 -5.09 10.33
CA LEU A 168 -4.20 -6.48 10.63
C LEU A 168 -4.74 -7.35 9.49
N ASP A 169 -3.87 -7.66 8.53
CA ASP A 169 -4.24 -8.40 7.33
C ASP A 169 -4.83 -9.79 7.65
N ASP A 170 -4.30 -10.53 8.63
CA ASP A 170 -4.68 -11.93 8.91
C ASP A 170 -4.97 -12.18 10.39
N LEU A 171 -5.90 -11.41 10.96
CA LEU A 171 -6.39 -11.62 12.32
C LEU A 171 -7.22 -12.92 12.39
N ARG A 172 -6.55 -14.04 12.70
CA ARG A 172 -7.17 -15.36 12.82
C ARG A 172 -7.79 -15.54 14.20
N LEU A 173 -9.10 -15.37 14.28
CA LEU A 173 -9.88 -15.59 15.49
C LEU A 173 -10.94 -16.66 15.22
N ASN A 174 -11.22 -17.50 16.22
CA ASN A 174 -12.47 -18.25 16.21
C ASN A 174 -13.66 -17.31 16.44
N VAL A 175 -14.88 -17.80 16.22
CA VAL A 175 -16.10 -16.98 16.34
C VAL A 175 -16.27 -16.38 17.75
N CYS A 176 -15.89 -17.13 18.79
CA CYS A 176 -16.00 -16.68 20.18
C CYS A 176 -15.05 -15.52 20.46
N ASP A 177 -13.80 -15.63 20.04
CA ASP A 177 -12.79 -14.58 20.22
C ASP A 177 -13.07 -13.36 19.34
N ALA A 178 -13.54 -13.57 18.10
CA ALA A 178 -13.99 -12.48 17.23
C ALA A 178 -15.15 -11.69 17.87
N LYS A 179 -16.11 -12.37 18.49
CA LYS A 179 -17.20 -11.71 19.23
C LYS A 179 -16.73 -11.03 20.50
N ARG A 180 -15.73 -11.59 21.20
CA ARG A 180 -15.12 -10.95 22.36
C ARG A 180 -14.45 -9.63 21.96
N LEU A 181 -13.57 -9.68 20.96
CA LEU A 181 -12.92 -8.48 20.41
C LEU A 181 -13.94 -7.45 19.94
N GLN A 182 -15.00 -7.87 19.23
CA GLN A 182 -16.08 -6.99 18.81
C GLN A 182 -16.68 -6.21 19.98
N ARG A 183 -17.00 -6.90 21.09
CA ARG A 183 -17.60 -6.27 22.28
C ARG A 183 -16.63 -5.31 22.95
N GLU A 184 -15.39 -5.74 23.14
CA GLU A 184 -14.35 -4.91 23.77
C GLU A 184 -14.07 -3.63 22.99
N LEU A 185 -14.00 -3.70 21.64
CA LEU A 185 -13.87 -2.52 20.79
C LEU A 185 -15.09 -1.59 20.89
N VAL A 186 -16.31 -2.14 20.87
CA VAL A 186 -17.53 -1.34 21.03
C VAL A 186 -17.56 -0.63 22.39
N ASP A 187 -17.22 -1.34 23.46
CA ASP A 187 -17.21 -0.78 24.81
C ASP A 187 -16.10 0.26 24.98
N LEU A 188 -14.93 0.03 24.37
CA LEU A 188 -13.86 1.03 24.28
C LEU A 188 -14.34 2.31 23.58
N LEU A 189 -14.93 2.18 22.38
CA LEU A 189 -15.43 3.33 21.61
C LEU A 189 -16.53 4.09 22.35
N LYS A 190 -17.44 3.38 23.05
CA LYS A 190 -18.48 4.00 23.88
C LYS A 190 -17.88 4.83 25.01
N ARG A 191 -16.87 4.33 25.72
CA ARG A 191 -16.20 5.06 26.81
C ARG A 191 -15.66 6.41 26.32
N TYR A 192 -14.99 6.44 25.17
CA TYR A 192 -14.44 7.67 24.62
C TYR A 192 -15.49 8.60 23.99
N LYS A 193 -16.62 8.07 23.52
CA LYS A 193 -17.74 8.89 23.04
C LYS A 193 -18.42 9.69 24.17
N CYS A 194 -18.30 9.24 25.41
CA CYS A 194 -18.91 9.88 26.58
C CYS A 194 -17.97 10.82 27.35
N VAL A 195 -16.73 11.01 26.89
CA VAL A 195 -15.81 11.99 27.48
C VAL A 195 -16.28 13.40 27.11
N GLU A 196 -16.07 14.37 28.00
CA GLU A 196 -16.40 15.77 27.71
C GLU A 196 -15.71 16.23 26.43
N PRO A 197 -16.38 17.03 25.58
CA PRO A 197 -15.79 17.51 24.33
C PRO A 197 -14.51 18.31 24.61
N GLY A 198 -13.38 17.79 24.14
CA GLY A 198 -12.12 18.53 24.08
C GLY A 198 -12.06 19.47 22.87
N SER A 199 -10.94 20.19 22.72
CA SER A 199 -10.72 21.13 21.61
C SER A 199 -10.41 20.47 20.26
N GLY A 200 -10.17 19.15 20.22
CA GLY A 200 -9.82 18.41 19.01
C GLY A 200 -10.99 17.60 18.45
N THR A 201 -11.21 17.70 17.14
CA THR A 201 -12.15 16.85 16.39
C THR A 201 -11.38 15.74 15.69
N TYR A 202 -11.72 14.49 15.98
CA TYR A 202 -11.07 13.31 15.41
C TYR A 202 -12.11 12.40 14.74
N THR A 203 -11.75 11.84 13.59
CA THR A 203 -12.53 10.79 12.93
C THR A 203 -11.83 9.45 13.17
N LEU A 204 -12.58 8.46 13.68
CA LEU A 204 -12.10 7.09 13.85
C LEU A 204 -13.04 6.13 13.13
N SER A 205 -12.50 5.35 12.20
CA SER A 205 -13.21 4.24 11.57
C SER A 205 -12.56 2.92 12.00
N VAL A 206 -13.38 1.98 12.46
CA VAL A 206 -12.96 0.61 12.77
C VAL A 206 -13.89 -0.34 12.02
N ILE A 207 -13.32 -1.12 11.10
CA ILE A 207 -14.07 -2.09 10.30
C ILE A 207 -13.55 -3.48 10.65
N MET A 208 -14.47 -4.39 11.01
CA MET A 208 -14.17 -5.80 11.19
C MET A 208 -15.27 -6.62 10.50
N ALA A 209 -14.87 -7.47 9.57
CA ALA A 209 -15.78 -8.34 8.83
C ALA A 209 -15.14 -9.73 8.65
N PRO A 210 -15.94 -10.82 8.65
CA PRO A 210 -15.46 -12.12 8.23
C PRO A 210 -14.96 -12.04 6.78
N MET A 211 -13.83 -12.68 6.49
CA MET A 211 -13.37 -12.79 5.12
C MET A 211 -14.20 -13.81 4.36
N VAL A 212 -14.85 -13.34 3.29
CA VAL A 212 -15.44 -14.22 2.28
C VAL A 212 -14.34 -14.51 1.27
N ALA A 213 -13.98 -15.79 1.09
CA ALA A 213 -13.08 -16.18 0.02
C ALA A 213 -13.68 -15.71 -1.32
N ARG A 214 -13.09 -14.70 -1.96
CA ARG A 214 -13.50 -14.31 -3.32
C ARG A 214 -13.10 -15.45 -4.24
N ARG A 215 -14.09 -16.13 -4.84
CA ARG A 215 -13.86 -17.14 -5.87
C ARG A 215 -13.11 -16.45 -7.02
N ARG A 216 -12.02 -17.09 -7.46
CA ARG A 216 -11.23 -16.71 -8.64
C ARG A 216 -12.04 -16.84 -9.91
#